data_AF-A0A8J8EGG9-F1
#
_entry.id   AF-A0A8J8EGG9-F1
#
_cell.length_a   1.000
_cell.length_b   1.000
_cell.length_c   1.000
_cell.angle_alpha   90.00
_cell.angle_beta   90.00
_cell.angle_gamma   90.00
#
_symmetry.space_group_name_H-M   'P 1'
#
loop_
_entity.id
_entity.type
_entity.pdbx_description
1 polymer ?
#
loop_
_entity_poly.entity_id
_entity_poly.type
_entity_poly.pdbx_seq_one_letter_code
_entity_poly.pdbx_strand_id
1 'polypeptide(L)'
;MSDVKLWKVTVWCEDIAPYEEESIFDILVIAKDIDEAKKLAFQYFEEHFDEVDVDNITRVSLEESRVLGIISPSAIDDEEDWI
;
A
#
# COMPACT_ATOMS: atom_id res chain seq x y z
N MET A 1 -14.41 15.17 13.87
CA MET A 1 -13.82 14.94 12.52
C MET A 1 -12.45 14.33 12.75
N SER A 2 -12.15 13.17 12.16
CA SER A 2 -10.87 12.49 12.39
C SER A 2 -9.75 13.25 11.65
N ASP A 3 -8.68 13.62 12.35
CA ASP A 3 -7.54 14.40 11.84
C ASP A 3 -6.57 13.55 11.00
N VAL A 4 -7.13 12.73 10.11
CA VAL A 4 -6.38 11.83 9.23
C VAL A 4 -5.76 12.63 8.08
N LYS A 5 -4.56 12.21 7.69
CA LYS A 5 -3.72 12.83 6.67
C LYS A 5 -3.40 11.78 5.61
N LEU A 6 -3.13 12.23 4.39
CA LEU A 6 -2.67 11.36 3.31
C LEU A 6 -1.14 11.28 3.34
N TRP A 7 -0.63 10.06 3.24
CA TRP A 7 0.80 9.74 3.27
C TRP A 7 1.15 8.93 2.03
N LYS A 8 2.26 9.27 1.37
CA LYS A 8 2.91 8.43 0.38
C LYS A 8 3.92 7.56 1.11
N VAL A 9 3.81 6.24 0.95
CA VAL A 9 4.69 5.26 1.58
C VAL A 9 5.34 4.42 0.49
N THR A 10 6.67 4.32 0.54
CA THR A 10 7.44 3.41 -0.33
C THR A 10 7.71 2.12 0.45
N VAL A 11 7.32 0.99 -0.13
CA VAL A 11 7.47 -0.34 0.45
C VAL A 11 8.33 -1.18 -0.47
N TRP A 12 9.35 -1.82 0.08
CA TRP A 12 10.16 -2.82 -0.60
C TRP A 12 9.68 -4.21 -0.16
N CYS A 13 9.55 -5.13 -1.11
CA CYS A 13 9.09 -6.50 -0.88
C CYS A 13 9.99 -7.50 -1.62
N GLU A 14 10.29 -8.62 -0.98
CA GLU A 14 10.97 -9.79 -1.56
C GLU A 14 10.19 -11.07 -1.21
N ASP A 15 10.01 -11.94 -2.21
CA ASP A 15 9.41 -13.27 -2.04
C ASP A 15 10.51 -14.32 -1.88
N ILE A 16 10.29 -15.36 -1.05
CA ILE A 16 11.29 -16.43 -0.79
C ILE A 16 11.52 -17.33 -2.02
N ALA A 17 10.72 -17.20 -3.08
CA ALA A 17 10.95 -17.94 -4.31
C ALA A 17 12.29 -17.49 -4.94
N PRO A 18 13.23 -18.41 -5.24
CA PRO A 18 14.61 -18.10 -5.61
C PRO A 18 14.80 -17.36 -6.96
N TYR A 19 13.71 -16.85 -7.56
CA TYR A 19 13.68 -16.20 -8.85
C TYR A 19 12.71 -15.01 -8.94
N GLU A 20 12.06 -14.60 -7.83
CA GLU A 20 11.18 -13.42 -7.84
C GLU A 20 12.01 -12.14 -7.66
N GLU A 21 11.76 -11.15 -8.52
CA GLU A 21 12.49 -9.88 -8.52
C GLU A 21 12.01 -9.01 -7.35
N GLU A 22 12.96 -8.42 -6.62
CA GLU A 22 12.67 -7.39 -5.60
C GLU A 22 11.71 -6.34 -6.17
N SER A 23 10.61 -6.10 -5.46
CA SER A 23 9.54 -5.22 -5.92
C SER A 23 9.41 -4.01 -5.01
N ILE A 24 9.41 -2.81 -5.61
CA ILE A 24 9.24 -1.54 -4.89
C ILE A 24 7.89 -0.94 -5.26
N PHE A 25 7.07 -0.69 -4.24
CA PHE A 25 5.73 -0.12 -4.38
C PHE A 25 5.63 1.26 -3.74
N ASP A 26 5.07 2.22 -4.48
CA ASP A 26 4.67 3.52 -3.94
C ASP A 26 3.16 3.51 -3.69
N ILE A 27 2.74 3.49 -2.43
CA ILE A 27 1.33 3.46 -2.03
C ILE A 27 0.88 4.75 -1.33
N LEU A 28 -0.44 4.96 -1.28
CA LEU A 28 -1.06 6.07 -0.58
C LEU A 28 -1.87 5.55 0.61
N VAL A 29 -1.58 6.06 1.81
CA VAL A 29 -2.17 5.62 3.07
C VAL A 29 -2.85 6.79 3.77
N ILE A 30 -4.08 6.59 4.24
CA ILE A 30 -4.81 7.57 5.06
C ILE A 30 -4.63 7.19 6.53
N ALA A 31 -3.88 8.00 7.28
CA ALA A 31 -3.52 7.73 8.67
C ALA A 31 -3.39 9.02 9.50
N LYS A 32 -3.52 8.96 10.82
CA LYS A 32 -3.42 10.12 11.71
C LYS A 32 -2.00 10.67 11.80
N ASP A 33 -1.02 9.76 11.79
CA ASP A 33 0.41 10.03 11.94
C ASP A 33 1.27 9.06 11.11
N ILE A 34 2.59 9.28 11.13
CA ILE A 34 3.59 8.51 10.38
C ILE A 34 3.63 7.05 10.84
N ASP A 35 3.49 6.80 12.14
CA ASP A 35 3.60 5.46 12.72
C ASP A 35 2.39 4.60 12.32
N GLU A 36 1.18 5.17 12.34
CA GLU A 36 -0.03 4.52 11.84
C GLU A 36 0.05 4.28 10.33
N ALA A 37 0.62 5.21 9.55
CA ALA A 37 0.84 5.02 8.12
C ALA A 37 1.80 3.86 7.82
N LYS A 38 2.94 3.79 8.55
CA LYS A 38 3.92 2.70 8.45
C LYS A 38 3.27 1.36 8.76
N LYS A 39 2.53 1.31 9.87
CA LYS A 39 1.87 0.08 10.33
C LYS A 39 0.86 -0.43 9.30
N LEU A 40 0.01 0.44 8.77
CA LEU A 40 -1.00 0.05 7.78
C LEU A 40 -0.37 -0.42 6.46
N ALA A 41 0.69 0.25 6.00
CA ALA A 41 1.44 -0.17 4.82
C ALA A 41 2.06 -1.56 5.02
N PHE A 42 2.78 -1.74 6.13
CA PHE A 42 3.40 -3.03 6.45
C PHE A 42 2.37 -4.16 6.54
N GLN A 43 1.25 -3.93 7.23
CA GLN A 43 0.18 -4.92 7.39
C GLN A 43 -0.45 -5.37 6.06
N TYR A 44 -0.56 -4.47 5.09
CA TYR A 44 -1.11 -4.83 3.79
C TYR A 44 -0.15 -5.72 2.98
N PHE A 45 1.15 -5.43 3.02
CA PHE A 45 2.14 -6.16 2.24
C PHE A 45 2.62 -7.45 2.93
N GLU A 46 2.66 -7.51 4.26
CA GLU A 46 3.04 -8.73 5.00
C GLU A 46 2.07 -9.89 4.78
N GLU A 47 0.83 -9.62 4.35
CA GLU A 47 -0.15 -10.63 3.98
C GLU A 47 0.13 -11.25 2.59
N HIS A 48 1.02 -10.65 1.80
CA HIS A 48 1.23 -10.98 0.38
C HIS A 48 2.68 -11.30 0.02
N PHE A 49 3.64 -10.89 0.84
CA PHE A 49 5.08 -11.05 0.62
C PHE A 49 5.77 -11.57 1.88
N ASP A 50 6.86 -12.33 1.70
CA ASP A 50 7.60 -12.94 2.81
C ASP A 50 8.50 -11.94 3.56
N GLU A 51 9.21 -11.07 2.82
CA GLU A 51 10.01 -9.98 3.38
C GLU A 51 9.45 -8.63 2.95
N VAL A 52 9.22 -7.75 3.92
CA VAL A 52 8.65 -6.41 3.70
C VAL A 52 9.43 -5.40 4.52
N ASP A 53 9.85 -4.31 3.89
CA ASP A 53 10.38 -3.14 4.59
C ASP A 53 9.72 -1.85 4.12
N VAL A 54 9.50 -0.95 5.06
CA VAL A 54 8.91 0.37 4.82
C VAL A 54 10.00 1.42 4.98
N ASP A 55 10.43 1.96 3.85
CA ASP A 55 11.56 2.89 3.74
C ASP A 55 11.09 4.35 3.89
N ASN A 56 10.47 4.91 2.85
CA ASN A 56 10.16 6.33 2.79
C ASN A 56 8.68 6.63 3.09
N ILE A 57 8.42 7.58 4.00
CA ILE A 57 7.06 8.04 4.34
C ILE A 57 7.01 9.56 4.25
N THR A 58 6.24 10.07 3.30
CA THR A 58 6.09 11.52 3.07
C THR A 58 4.63 11.93 3.14
N ARG A 59 4.34 13.01 3.89
CA ARG A 59 2.99 13.59 3.90
C ARG A 59 2.66 14.18 2.54
N VAL A 60 1.50 13.84 1.99
CA VAL A 60 1.01 14.40 0.75
C VAL A 60 0.17 15.64 1.06
N SER A 61 0.53 16.78 0.46
CA SER A 61 -0.35 17.96 0.44
C SER A 61 -1.42 17.75 -0.63
N LEU A 62 -2.69 17.92 -0.25
CA LEU A 62 -3.84 17.86 -1.17
C LEU A 62 -4.07 19.19 -1.92
N GLU A 63 -3.14 20.14 -1.84
CA GLU A 63 -3.22 21.43 -2.54
C GLU A 63 -3.20 21.27 -4.07
N GLU A 64 -2.67 20.16 -4.58
CA GLU A 64 -2.74 19.78 -5.99
C GLU A 64 -3.77 18.66 -6.19
N SER A 65 -4.65 18.82 -7.19
CA SER A 65 -5.62 17.78 -7.55
C SER A 65 -4.89 16.53 -8.06
N ARG A 66 -5.05 15.41 -7.36
CA ARG A 66 -4.50 14.10 -7.74
C ARG A 66 -5.61 13.05 -7.73
N VAL A 67 -5.58 12.14 -8.70
CA VAL A 67 -6.50 11.00 -8.77
C VAL A 67 -6.00 9.94 -7.77
N LEU A 68 -6.75 9.75 -6.69
CA LEU A 68 -6.56 8.64 -5.76
C LEU A 68 -7.32 7.43 -6.30
N GLY A 69 -6.60 6.42 -6.79
CA GLY A 69 -7.19 5.12 -7.06
C GLY A 69 -7.41 4.37 -5.75
N ILE A 70 -8.66 4.11 -5.39
CA ILE A 70 -9.02 3.22 -4.28
C ILE A 70 -9.39 1.89 -4.91
N ILE A 71 -8.58 0.85 -4.69
CA ILE A 71 -8.95 -0.52 -5.05
C ILE A 71 -9.78 -1.05 -3.88
N SER A 72 -11.08 -1.24 -4.10
CA SER A 72 -11.94 -1.92 -3.13
C SER A 72 -11.61 -3.42 -3.15
N PRO A 73 -11.59 -4.12 -2.00
CA PRO A 73 -11.57 -5.59 -1.98
C PRO A 73 -12.71 -6.22 -2.78
N SER A 74 -13.83 -5.50 -2.92
CA SER A 74 -14.98 -5.90 -3.75
C SER A 74 -14.77 -5.73 -5.26
N ALA A 75 -13.62 -5.18 -5.69
CA ALA A 75 -13.29 -5.02 -7.11
C ALA A 75 -12.61 -6.27 -7.70
N ILE A 76 -12.33 -7.27 -6.86
CA ILE A 76 -12.14 -8.65 -7.31
C ILE A 76 -13.56 -9.21 -7.45
N ASP A 77 -14.19 -8.91 -8.58
CA ASP A 77 -15.41 -9.60 -8.98
C ASP A 77 -15.00 -11.01 -9.43
N ASP A 78 -15.48 -12.02 -8.69
CA ASP A 78 -15.50 -13.42 -9.07
C ASP A 78 -16.31 -13.59 -10.37
N GLU A 79 -15.67 -13.48 -11.53
CA GLU A 79 -16.25 -13.89 -12.82
C GLU A 79 -15.09 -14.40 -13.73
N GLU A 80 -15.02 -15.63 -14.25
CA GLU A 80 -16.02 -16.67 -14.47
C GLU A 80 -15.37 -18.07 -14.47
N ASP A 81 -16.15 -19.07 -14.03
CA ASP A 81 -16.02 -20.47 -14.44
C ASP A 81 -15.91 -20.58 -15.98
N TRP A 82 -14.75 -21.00 -16.49
CA TRP A 82 -14.61 -21.37 -17.90
C TRP A 82 -15.14 -22.80 -18.07
N ILE A 83 -16.36 -22.92 -18.60
CA ILE A 83 -16.95 -24.17 -19.13
C ILE A 83 -16.17 -24.66 -20.35
#